data_AF-A0A6A6PCQ3-F1
#
_entry.id   AF-A0A6A6PCQ3-F1
#
_cell.length_a   1.000
_cell.length_b   1.000
_cell.length_c   1.000
_cell.angle_alpha   90.00
_cell.angle_beta   90.00
_cell.angle_gamma   90.00
#
_symmetry.space_group_name_H-M   'P 1'
#
loop_
_entity.id
_entity.type
_entity.pdbx_description
1 polymer ?
#
loop_
_entity_poly.entity_id
_entity_poly.type
_entity_poly.pdbx_seq_one_letter_code
_entity_poly.pdbx_strand_id
1 'polypeptide(L)'
;MPLTDIFRAVREQTQDQRNAYVANNQKLAWRLADVFARTWDLGFTAFGGPAVHFQILHRRFVEGKGGKTPWIDEQTYQELFAICQALPGPGSTKMAFCIALIHAGFWPALFVFITWSMPGAIGMFALSLGVQRIDEVLPKIVYALLSGLNASTVGIIALAAVQLAEKAIKDRLTRILVIFGACAGLCYNALWYFPVLMFAGGIATVIWDCWLRQQVEKLRAKLRRRRVNEQRLAEENTPQESVALEERKESASGPQRRNVTSASLRSRESEASTEIQQVGPRPESSSQSKNVGQRSEQPAENTDMMSHAIPVRIGIIIIATFFASFIAVLAARGALTNPPLPLDLFTNMYLAGTIIFGGGPVVIPLLRSYVVEPGWVSSRDFLIGLAIIQAFPGPNFNFGVYLGALALLASSQPTILGAFLGYVGIFLPGIALAVGVQSIWRVLRTKPPVVSGLKGINATAVGLVFTAVYRLWEIGYLTPQATQGQSLGREPWWVVVAAVTYAETAWFGVPPAAAIVFGAILGLCWYGAVGT
;
A
#
# COMPACT_ATOMS: atom_id res chain seq x y z
N MET A 1 -6.36 -2.68 39.02
CA MET A 1 -5.74 -1.41 38.57
C MET A 1 -6.85 -0.46 38.15
N PRO A 2 -6.80 0.81 38.57
CA PRO A 2 -7.66 1.87 38.03
C PRO A 2 -7.56 1.92 36.49
N LEU A 3 -8.67 2.23 35.80
CA LEU A 3 -8.69 2.32 34.33
C LEU A 3 -7.68 3.34 33.79
N THR A 4 -7.45 4.43 34.53
CA THR A 4 -6.50 5.50 34.18
C THR A 4 -5.05 5.01 34.12
N ASP A 5 -4.66 4.11 35.02
CA ASP A 5 -3.31 3.55 35.06
C ASP A 5 -3.06 2.59 33.90
N ILE A 6 -4.10 1.86 33.48
CA ILE A 6 -4.06 1.01 32.29
C ILE A 6 -3.89 1.88 31.04
N PHE A 7 -4.67 2.96 30.88
CA PHE A 7 -4.52 3.87 29.74
C PHE A 7 -3.13 4.52 29.69
N ARG A 8 -2.60 4.94 30.84
CA ARG A 8 -1.25 5.51 30.94
C ARG A 8 -0.19 4.48 30.56
N ALA A 9 -0.27 3.26 31.10
CA ALA A 9 0.66 2.18 30.79
C ALA A 9 0.63 1.79 29.31
N VAL A 10 -0.56 1.67 28.70
CA VAL A 10 -0.69 1.43 27.25
C VAL A 10 -0.06 2.58 26.48
N ARG A 11 -0.33 3.83 26.85
CA ARG A 11 0.23 5.00 26.16
C ARG A 11 1.76 5.03 26.23
N GLU A 12 2.34 4.83 27.41
CA GLU A 12 3.80 4.78 27.60
C GLU A 12 4.41 3.64 26.78
N GLN A 13 3.79 2.46 26.79
CA GLN A 13 4.21 1.33 25.95
C GLN A 13 4.11 1.64 24.45
N THR A 14 3.09 2.40 24.04
CA THR A 14 2.90 2.77 22.62
C THR A 14 3.93 3.76 22.09
N GLN A 15 4.63 4.46 23.00
CA GLN A 15 5.63 5.48 22.69
C GLN A 15 7.07 4.99 22.95
N ASP A 16 7.26 3.88 23.68
CA ASP A 16 8.58 3.32 23.98
C ASP A 16 9.24 2.74 22.72
N GLN A 17 10.24 3.45 22.20
CA GLN A 17 11.00 3.10 20.99
C GLN A 17 11.67 1.71 21.08
N ARG A 18 11.88 1.15 22.28
CA ARG A 18 12.39 -0.22 22.44
C ARG A 18 11.42 -1.29 21.93
N ASN A 19 10.14 -0.93 21.77
CA ASN A 19 9.11 -1.81 21.22
C ASN A 19 8.94 -1.63 19.70
N ALA A 20 9.81 -0.85 19.03
CA ALA A 20 9.80 -0.74 17.58
C ALA A 20 10.13 -2.12 16.95
N TYR A 21 9.36 -2.53 15.94
CA TYR A 21 9.59 -3.78 15.18
C TYR A 21 9.49 -5.10 15.98
N VAL A 22 9.15 -5.04 17.27
CA VAL A 22 9.01 -6.19 18.17
C VAL A 22 7.54 -6.58 18.32
N ALA A 23 7.25 -7.87 18.14
CA ALA A 23 5.90 -8.40 18.32
C ALA A 23 5.45 -8.35 19.80
N ASN A 24 4.19 -7.97 20.02
CA ASN A 24 3.59 -7.93 21.34
C ASN A 24 3.20 -9.34 21.82
N ASN A 25 4.03 -9.91 22.69
CA ASN A 25 3.84 -11.24 23.28
C ASN A 25 3.18 -11.22 24.67
N GLN A 26 2.60 -10.09 25.09
CA GLN A 26 1.90 -10.00 26.37
C GLN A 26 0.58 -10.78 26.38
N LYS A 27 -0.08 -10.81 27.54
CA LYS A 27 -1.42 -11.42 27.69
C LYS A 27 -2.40 -10.81 26.68
N LEU A 28 -3.37 -11.61 26.23
CA LEU A 28 -4.32 -11.23 25.18
C LEU A 28 -5.02 -9.89 25.45
N ALA A 29 -5.44 -9.62 26.68
CA ALA A 29 -6.08 -8.36 27.05
C ALA A 29 -5.20 -7.13 26.79
N TRP A 30 -3.89 -7.23 27.09
CA TRP A 30 -2.93 -6.15 26.82
C TRP A 30 -2.66 -5.98 25.33
N ARG A 31 -2.58 -7.09 24.57
CA ARG A 31 -2.48 -7.04 23.10
C ARG A 31 -3.68 -6.35 22.48
N LEU A 32 -4.89 -6.66 22.96
CA LEU A 32 -6.13 -6.01 22.50
C LEU A 32 -6.13 -4.51 22.84
N ALA A 33 -5.70 -4.12 24.04
CA ALA A 33 -5.61 -2.72 24.42
C ALA A 33 -4.57 -1.94 23.60
N ASP A 34 -3.39 -2.53 23.34
CA ASP A 34 -2.34 -1.94 22.51
C ASP A 34 -2.80 -1.72 21.07
N VAL A 35 -3.40 -2.73 20.43
CA VAL A 35 -3.93 -2.54 19.06
C VAL A 35 -5.08 -1.54 19.06
N PHE A 36 -6.00 -1.61 20.02
CA PHE A 36 -7.12 -0.68 20.12
C PHE A 36 -6.64 0.77 20.17
N ALA A 37 -5.73 1.10 21.09
CA ALA A 37 -5.19 2.45 21.27
C ALA A 37 -4.48 3.00 20.01
N ARG A 38 -4.02 2.10 19.13
CA ARG A 38 -3.31 2.46 17.90
C ARG A 38 -4.20 2.50 16.66
N THR A 39 -5.31 1.76 16.63
CA THR A 39 -6.13 1.56 15.43
C THR A 39 -7.57 2.05 15.51
N TRP A 40 -8.12 2.35 16.69
CA TRP A 40 -9.54 2.70 16.85
C TRP A 40 -9.95 3.94 16.03
N ASP A 41 -9.04 4.91 15.91
CA ASP A 41 -9.27 6.17 15.21
C ASP A 41 -9.38 5.98 13.71
N LEU A 42 -8.72 4.95 13.19
CA LEU A 42 -8.60 4.74 11.76
C LEU A 42 -9.95 4.48 11.06
N GLY A 43 -10.90 3.83 11.76
CA GLY A 43 -12.25 3.63 11.23
C GLY A 43 -13.05 4.93 11.04
N PHE A 44 -12.62 6.03 11.67
CA PHE A 44 -13.23 7.35 11.59
C PHE A 44 -12.40 8.36 10.80
N THR A 45 -11.10 8.10 10.60
CA THR A 45 -10.18 9.08 9.99
C THR A 45 -9.61 8.63 8.64
N ALA A 46 -9.79 7.37 8.24
CA ALA A 46 -9.24 6.86 6.98
C ALA A 46 -10.16 7.18 5.79
N PHE A 47 -10.07 8.40 5.27
CA PHE A 47 -10.82 8.87 4.10
C PHE A 47 -10.03 8.67 2.79
N GLY A 48 -10.74 8.66 1.66
CA GLY A 48 -10.14 8.68 0.32
C GLY A 48 -9.84 7.30 -0.28
N GLY A 49 -10.27 6.22 0.37
CA GLY A 49 -10.30 4.89 -0.21
C GLY A 49 -8.97 4.13 -0.23
N PRO A 50 -8.92 2.96 -0.91
CA PRO A 50 -7.85 1.99 -0.72
C PRO A 50 -6.43 2.53 -0.96
N ALA A 51 -6.21 3.32 -2.02
CA ALA A 51 -4.91 3.90 -2.32
C ALA A 51 -4.38 4.78 -1.18
N VAL A 52 -5.26 5.62 -0.62
CA VAL A 52 -4.95 6.51 0.51
C VAL A 52 -4.75 5.70 1.79
N HIS A 53 -5.54 4.66 2.02
CA HIS A 53 -5.39 3.81 3.21
C HIS A 53 -4.02 3.16 3.29
N PHE A 54 -3.45 2.69 2.18
CA PHE A 54 -2.08 2.18 2.19
C PHE A 54 -1.10 3.25 2.69
N GLN A 55 -1.20 4.47 2.20
CA GLN A 55 -0.35 5.55 2.69
C GLN A 55 -0.60 5.88 4.19
N ILE A 56 -1.85 5.86 4.64
CA ILE A 56 -2.20 6.07 6.06
C ILE A 56 -1.56 4.97 6.94
N LEU A 57 -1.69 3.71 6.53
CA LEU A 57 -1.09 2.57 7.24
C LEU A 57 0.44 2.66 7.24
N HIS A 58 1.05 3.04 6.12
CA HIS A 58 2.50 3.26 6.01
C HIS A 58 2.98 4.34 6.98
N ARG A 59 2.35 5.53 6.95
CA ARG A 59 2.66 6.65 7.85
C ARG A 59 2.52 6.26 9.33
N ARG A 60 1.51 5.46 9.66
CA ARG A 60 1.22 5.07 11.05
C ARG A 60 2.13 3.96 11.56
N PHE A 61 2.34 2.91 10.77
CA PHE A 61 2.97 1.67 11.23
C PHE A 61 4.42 1.49 10.76
N VAL A 62 4.89 2.30 9.82
CA VAL A 62 6.27 2.30 9.33
C VAL A 62 6.99 3.59 9.73
N GLU A 63 6.41 4.76 9.41
CA GLU A 63 7.05 6.06 9.71
C GLU A 63 6.87 6.48 11.18
N GLY A 64 6.01 5.81 11.96
CA GLY A 64 5.74 6.13 13.37
C GLY A 64 5.06 7.50 13.59
N LYS A 65 4.37 8.02 12.58
CA LYS A 65 3.76 9.37 12.62
C LYS A 65 2.72 9.47 13.75
N GLY A 66 2.79 10.55 14.53
CA GLY A 66 1.95 10.76 15.72
C GLY A 66 2.59 10.32 17.03
N GLY A 67 3.91 10.10 17.05
CA GLY A 67 4.68 9.72 18.24
C GLY A 67 4.45 8.27 18.68
N LYS A 68 3.92 7.42 17.79
CA LYS A 68 3.67 6.00 18.05
C LYS A 68 4.84 5.18 17.49
N THR A 69 5.18 4.09 18.16
CA THR A 69 6.28 3.23 17.70
C THR A 69 5.91 2.51 16.40
N PRO A 70 6.85 2.37 15.45
CA PRO A 70 6.62 1.60 14.24
C PRO A 70 6.44 0.11 14.58
N TRP A 71 5.51 -0.54 13.89
CA TRP A 71 5.24 -1.97 14.04
C TRP A 71 6.04 -2.81 13.05
N ILE A 72 6.23 -2.31 11.83
CA ILE A 72 6.90 -3.03 10.76
C ILE A 72 7.85 -2.12 9.97
N ASP A 73 8.92 -2.71 9.45
CA ASP A 73 9.92 -2.04 8.63
C ASP A 73 9.45 -1.84 7.17
N GLU A 74 10.17 -1.00 6.43
CA GLU A 74 9.84 -0.66 5.04
C GLU A 74 9.82 -1.89 4.12
N GLN A 75 10.75 -2.82 4.27
CA GLN A 75 10.78 -4.02 3.43
C GLN A 75 9.55 -4.88 3.68
N THR A 76 9.26 -5.17 4.96
CA THR A 76 8.07 -5.96 5.34
C THR A 76 6.78 -5.30 4.87
N TYR A 77 6.67 -3.97 4.94
CA TYR A 77 5.52 -3.23 4.42
C TYR A 77 5.37 -3.41 2.90
N GLN A 78 6.43 -3.26 2.13
CA GLN A 78 6.37 -3.42 0.66
C GLN A 78 6.05 -4.87 0.25
N GLU A 79 6.56 -5.86 0.99
CA GLU A 79 6.22 -7.27 0.77
C GLU A 79 4.72 -7.52 1.04
N LEU A 80 4.20 -7.05 2.17
CA LEU A 80 2.77 -7.18 2.51
C LEU A 80 1.88 -6.44 1.51
N PHE A 81 2.28 -5.26 1.08
CA PHE A 81 1.56 -4.50 0.05
C PHE A 81 1.46 -5.32 -1.24
N ALA A 82 2.57 -5.88 -1.72
CA ALA A 82 2.58 -6.71 -2.93
C ALA A 82 1.68 -7.95 -2.80
N ILE A 83 1.71 -8.63 -1.65
CA ILE A 83 0.83 -9.78 -1.36
C ILE A 83 -0.64 -9.35 -1.36
N CYS A 84 -0.97 -8.26 -0.68
CA CYS A 84 -2.34 -7.77 -0.57
C CYS A 84 -2.92 -7.34 -1.94
N GLN A 85 -2.08 -6.87 -2.85
CA GLN A 85 -2.47 -6.55 -4.22
C GLN A 85 -2.59 -7.81 -5.10
N ALA A 86 -1.69 -8.78 -4.91
CA ALA A 86 -1.67 -10.01 -5.70
C ALA A 86 -2.80 -10.98 -5.37
N LEU A 87 -3.28 -10.96 -4.13
CA LEU A 87 -4.40 -11.77 -3.69
C LEU A 87 -5.73 -11.04 -3.88
N PRO A 88 -6.82 -11.77 -4.12
CA PRO A 88 -8.12 -11.14 -4.23
C PRO A 88 -8.64 -10.63 -2.88
N GLY A 89 -9.65 -9.76 -2.94
CA GLY A 89 -10.34 -9.14 -1.82
C GLY A 89 -9.88 -7.71 -1.49
N PRO A 90 -10.52 -7.05 -0.51
CA PRO A 90 -10.23 -5.66 -0.13
C PRO A 90 -8.78 -5.41 0.31
N GLY A 91 -7.97 -4.79 -0.56
CA GLY A 91 -6.52 -4.63 -0.38
C GLY A 91 -6.09 -3.96 0.93
N SER A 92 -6.62 -2.78 1.25
CA SER A 92 -6.24 -2.03 2.45
C SER A 92 -6.69 -2.69 3.75
N THR A 93 -7.82 -3.41 3.72
CA THR A 93 -8.31 -4.19 4.87
C THR A 93 -7.44 -5.41 5.13
N LYS A 94 -7.03 -6.14 4.08
CA LYS A 94 -6.04 -7.23 4.19
C LYS A 94 -4.74 -6.69 4.77
N MET A 95 -4.26 -5.54 4.30
CA MET A 95 -3.06 -4.91 4.80
C MET A 95 -3.14 -4.63 6.31
N ALA A 96 -4.20 -3.95 6.76
CA ALA A 96 -4.40 -3.65 8.18
C ALA A 96 -4.47 -4.93 9.04
N PHE A 97 -5.17 -5.95 8.55
CA PHE A 97 -5.26 -7.26 9.20
C PHE A 97 -3.88 -7.93 9.31
N CYS A 98 -3.13 -8.02 8.21
CA CYS A 98 -1.82 -8.68 8.15
C CYS A 98 -0.79 -7.99 9.05
N ILE A 99 -0.78 -6.65 9.08
CA ILE A 99 0.07 -5.86 9.97
C ILE A 99 -0.25 -6.20 11.44
N ALA A 100 -1.53 -6.18 11.82
CA ALA A 100 -1.95 -6.50 13.19
C ALA A 100 -1.66 -7.96 13.54
N LEU A 101 -1.75 -8.88 12.58
CA LEU A 101 -1.43 -10.29 12.75
C LEU A 101 0.05 -10.50 13.06
N ILE A 102 0.95 -9.78 12.39
CA ILE A 102 2.41 -9.82 12.67
C ILE A 102 2.68 -9.31 14.08
N HIS A 103 2.14 -8.13 14.40
CA HIS A 103 2.44 -7.44 15.66
C HIS A 103 1.82 -8.14 16.88
N ALA A 104 0.54 -8.50 16.78
CA ALA A 104 -0.26 -8.90 17.93
C ALA A 104 -1.12 -10.13 17.69
N GLY A 105 -0.89 -10.92 16.63
CA GLY A 105 -1.54 -12.21 16.36
C GLY A 105 -3.01 -12.17 15.93
N PHE A 106 -3.60 -13.36 15.75
CA PHE A 106 -4.87 -13.52 15.02
C PHE A 106 -6.07 -12.84 15.66
N TRP A 107 -6.30 -13.05 16.97
CA TRP A 107 -7.46 -12.46 17.64
C TRP A 107 -7.40 -10.92 17.70
N PRO A 108 -6.25 -10.30 18.03
CA PRO A 108 -6.10 -8.85 17.87
C PRO A 108 -6.23 -8.37 16.43
N ALA A 109 -5.76 -9.13 15.43
CA ALA A 109 -5.97 -8.79 14.02
C ALA A 109 -7.46 -8.79 13.62
N LEU A 110 -8.22 -9.78 14.08
CA LEU A 110 -9.67 -9.83 13.89
C LEU A 110 -10.36 -8.64 14.57
N PHE A 111 -9.92 -8.30 15.79
CA PHE A 111 -10.43 -7.14 16.50
C PHE A 111 -10.10 -5.82 15.80
N VAL A 112 -8.89 -5.68 15.23
CA VAL A 112 -8.52 -4.53 14.39
C VAL A 112 -9.42 -4.46 13.15
N PHE A 113 -9.69 -5.58 12.48
CA PHE A 113 -10.62 -5.60 11.35
C PHE A 113 -12.01 -5.10 11.73
N ILE A 114 -12.57 -5.60 12.83
CA ILE A 114 -13.89 -5.19 13.32
C ILE A 114 -13.89 -3.70 13.66
N THR A 115 -12.93 -3.23 14.47
CA THR A 115 -12.87 -1.81 14.88
C THR A 115 -12.60 -0.84 13.72
N TRP A 116 -11.78 -1.23 12.76
CA TRP A 116 -11.50 -0.47 11.53
C TRP A 116 -12.72 -0.39 10.61
N SER A 117 -13.51 -1.47 10.52
CA SER A 117 -14.54 -1.64 9.50
C SER A 117 -15.96 -1.34 9.99
N MET A 118 -16.27 -1.61 11.26
CA MET A 118 -17.60 -1.46 11.84
C MET A 118 -18.18 -0.04 11.78
N PRO A 119 -17.44 1.06 12.07
CA PRO A 119 -18.01 2.40 11.98
C PRO A 119 -18.56 2.71 10.58
N GLY A 120 -17.77 2.37 9.55
CA GLY A 120 -18.19 2.48 8.16
C GLY A 120 -19.37 1.58 7.81
N ALA A 121 -19.37 0.33 8.29
CA ALA A 121 -20.46 -0.62 8.07
C ALA A 121 -21.78 -0.15 8.70
N ILE A 122 -21.74 0.36 9.93
CA ILE A 122 -22.91 0.92 10.63
C ILE A 122 -23.42 2.15 9.88
N GLY A 123 -22.54 3.06 9.45
CA GLY A 123 -22.92 4.23 8.69
C GLY A 123 -23.57 3.88 7.34
N MET A 124 -23.01 2.91 6.62
CA MET A 124 -23.58 2.41 5.36
C MET A 124 -24.89 1.66 5.56
N PHE A 125 -25.05 0.92 6.66
CA PHE A 125 -26.33 0.31 7.01
C PHE A 125 -27.38 1.38 7.35
N ALA A 126 -27.03 2.39 8.16
CA ALA A 126 -27.92 3.50 8.46
C ALA A 126 -28.33 4.27 7.19
N LEU A 127 -27.39 4.49 6.27
CA LEU A 127 -27.67 5.06 4.96
C LEU A 127 -28.68 4.23 4.17
N SER A 128 -28.55 2.89 4.20
CA SER A 128 -29.50 2.01 3.51
C SER A 128 -30.93 2.18 4.02
N LEU A 129 -31.12 2.44 5.31
CA LEU A 129 -32.44 2.71 5.91
C LEU A 129 -32.94 4.12 5.55
N GLY A 130 -32.04 5.09 5.42
CA GLY A 130 -32.36 6.47 5.06
C GLY A 130 -32.80 6.63 3.61
N VAL A 131 -32.07 6.02 2.68
CA VAL A 131 -32.34 6.11 1.22
C VAL A 131 -33.73 5.57 0.86
N GLN A 132 -34.25 4.63 1.65
CA GLN A 132 -35.61 4.09 1.49
C GLN A 132 -36.72 5.11 1.67
N ARG A 133 -36.45 6.20 2.41
CA ARG A 133 -37.41 7.26 2.69
C ARG A 133 -37.32 8.42 1.70
N ILE A 134 -36.44 8.32 0.70
CA ILE A 134 -36.18 9.37 -0.28
C ILE A 134 -36.90 9.03 -1.59
N ASP A 135 -37.62 10.00 -2.15
CA ASP A 135 -38.37 9.89 -3.40
C ASP A 135 -37.48 9.49 -4.60
N GLU A 136 -38.07 8.82 -5.60
CA GLU A 136 -37.37 8.27 -6.78
C GLU A 136 -36.48 9.28 -7.52
N VAL A 137 -36.77 10.57 -7.42
CA VAL A 137 -35.95 11.63 -7.99
C VAL A 137 -35.35 12.47 -6.86
N LEU A 138 -34.02 12.47 -6.77
CA LEU A 138 -33.32 13.34 -5.84
C LEU A 138 -33.44 14.81 -6.29
N PRO A 139 -33.51 15.76 -5.34
CA PRO A 139 -33.31 17.17 -5.64
C PRO A 139 -32.00 17.41 -6.40
N LYS A 140 -32.01 18.29 -7.41
CA LYS A 140 -30.82 18.60 -8.24
C LYS A 140 -29.60 19.01 -7.39
N ILE A 141 -29.83 19.69 -6.26
CA ILE A 141 -28.80 20.07 -5.29
C ILE A 141 -28.01 18.87 -4.73
N VAL A 142 -28.66 17.71 -4.54
CA VAL A 142 -28.01 16.51 -4.03
C VAL A 142 -27.08 15.91 -5.08
N TYR A 143 -27.49 15.88 -6.36
CA TYR A 143 -26.62 15.44 -7.44
C TYR A 143 -25.35 16.28 -7.57
N ALA A 144 -25.47 17.60 -7.39
CA ALA A 144 -24.33 18.51 -7.41
C ALA A 144 -23.39 18.29 -6.20
N LEU A 145 -23.95 18.12 -5.00
CA LEU A 145 -23.20 17.76 -3.78
C LEU A 145 -22.43 16.45 -3.97
N LEU A 146 -23.10 15.40 -4.44
CA LEU A 146 -22.50 14.08 -4.66
C LEU A 146 -21.43 14.10 -5.77
N SER A 147 -21.64 14.89 -6.83
CA SER A 147 -20.64 15.09 -7.89
C SER A 147 -19.40 15.79 -7.36
N GLY A 148 -19.57 16.80 -6.49
CA GLY A 148 -18.46 17.47 -5.81
C GLY A 148 -17.66 16.54 -4.89
N LEU A 149 -18.35 15.69 -4.11
CA LEU A 149 -17.72 14.66 -3.26
C LEU A 149 -16.90 13.66 -4.09
N ASN A 150 -17.46 13.16 -5.20
CA ASN A 150 -16.77 12.23 -6.09
C ASN A 150 -15.56 12.87 -6.74
N ALA A 151 -15.71 14.08 -7.30
CA ALA A 151 -14.62 14.81 -7.96
C ALA A 151 -13.44 15.03 -7.02
N SER A 152 -13.72 15.47 -5.79
CA SER A 152 -12.72 15.66 -4.75
C SER A 152 -12.04 14.33 -4.37
N THR A 153 -12.81 13.27 -4.15
CA THR A 153 -12.25 11.95 -3.84
C THR A 153 -11.30 11.46 -4.94
N VAL A 154 -11.65 11.66 -6.22
CA VAL A 154 -10.79 11.32 -7.35
C VAL A 154 -9.47 12.10 -7.30
N GLY A 155 -9.49 13.38 -6.94
CA GLY A 155 -8.28 14.19 -6.71
C GLY A 155 -7.36 13.63 -5.62
N ILE A 156 -7.92 13.16 -4.49
CA ILE A 156 -7.15 12.56 -3.40
C ILE A 156 -6.57 11.20 -3.82
N ILE A 157 -7.33 10.38 -4.53
CA ILE A 157 -6.85 9.08 -5.03
C ILE A 157 -5.73 9.31 -6.05
N ALA A 158 -5.82 10.32 -6.91
CA ALA A 158 -4.76 10.70 -7.83
C ALA A 158 -3.47 11.08 -7.08
N LEU A 159 -3.58 11.86 -5.99
CA LEU A 159 -2.44 12.19 -5.13
C LEU A 159 -1.81 10.93 -4.51
N ALA A 160 -2.62 10.02 -3.97
CA ALA A 160 -2.12 8.77 -3.41
C ALA A 160 -1.45 7.89 -4.47
N ALA A 161 -1.96 7.87 -5.72
CA ALA A 161 -1.35 7.13 -6.83
C ALA A 161 0.07 7.64 -7.13
N VAL A 162 0.25 8.97 -7.20
CA VAL A 162 1.56 9.61 -7.40
C VAL A 162 2.51 9.27 -6.27
N GLN A 163 2.07 9.40 -5.02
CA GLN A 163 2.90 9.14 -3.84
C GLN A 163 3.29 7.66 -3.71
N LEU A 164 2.40 6.74 -4.07
CA LEU A 164 2.73 5.30 -4.15
C LEU A 164 3.71 5.02 -5.29
N ALA A 165 3.55 5.68 -6.45
CA ALA A 165 4.47 5.53 -7.58
C ALA A 165 5.88 5.98 -7.24
N GLU A 166 6.03 7.14 -6.61
CA GLU A 166 7.34 7.64 -6.15
C GLU A 166 8.03 6.65 -5.18
N LYS A 167 7.26 6.04 -4.27
CA LYS A 167 7.80 5.04 -3.32
C LYS A 167 8.13 3.69 -3.99
N ALA A 168 7.35 3.28 -5.00
CA ALA A 168 7.55 2.01 -5.69
C ALA A 168 8.69 2.06 -6.73
N ILE A 169 8.94 3.22 -7.33
CA ILE A 169 9.98 3.41 -8.34
C ILE A 169 11.35 3.51 -7.67
N LYS A 170 12.06 2.38 -7.60
CA LYS A 170 13.43 2.30 -7.06
C LYS A 170 14.51 2.24 -8.14
N ASP A 171 14.15 1.84 -9.35
CA ASP A 171 15.08 1.63 -10.47
C ASP A 171 14.37 1.81 -11.82
N ARG A 172 15.15 1.68 -12.91
CA ARG A 172 14.62 1.87 -14.26
C ARG A 172 13.57 0.81 -14.65
N LEU A 173 13.70 -0.43 -14.20
CA LEU A 173 12.75 -1.49 -14.53
C LEU A 173 11.43 -1.26 -13.81
N THR A 174 11.46 -1.00 -12.49
CA THR A 174 10.25 -0.66 -11.73
C THR A 174 9.53 0.56 -12.28
N ARG A 175 10.27 1.58 -12.75
CA ARG A 175 9.69 2.72 -13.48
C ARG A 175 8.94 2.29 -14.74
N ILE A 176 9.56 1.45 -15.57
CA ILE A 176 8.92 0.91 -16.78
C ILE A 176 7.67 0.12 -16.40
N LEU A 177 7.72 -0.72 -15.36
CA LEU A 177 6.58 -1.53 -14.91
C LEU A 177 5.41 -0.69 -14.38
N VAL A 178 5.68 0.40 -13.66
CA VAL A 178 4.62 1.33 -13.22
C VAL A 178 3.95 1.98 -14.44
N ILE A 179 4.74 2.53 -15.36
CA ILE A 179 4.21 3.19 -16.57
C ILE A 179 3.45 2.19 -17.44
N PHE A 180 4.04 1.02 -17.68
CA PHE A 180 3.42 -0.04 -18.47
C PHE A 180 2.13 -0.53 -17.81
N GLY A 181 2.13 -0.77 -16.49
CA GLY A 181 0.94 -1.17 -15.74
C GLY A 181 -0.19 -0.14 -15.86
N ALA A 182 0.14 1.16 -15.74
CA ALA A 182 -0.83 2.24 -15.93
C ALA A 182 -1.41 2.26 -17.34
N CYS A 183 -0.56 2.31 -18.38
CA CYS A 183 -0.99 2.35 -19.77
C CYS A 183 -1.79 1.11 -20.16
N ALA A 184 -1.28 -0.07 -19.84
CA ALA A 184 -1.92 -1.34 -20.15
C ALA A 184 -3.31 -1.43 -19.49
N GLY A 185 -3.40 -1.11 -18.19
CA GLY A 185 -4.68 -1.15 -17.47
C GLY A 185 -5.73 -0.16 -17.99
N LEU A 186 -5.30 0.97 -18.58
CA LEU A 186 -6.20 1.91 -19.25
C LEU A 186 -6.76 1.34 -20.56
N CYS A 187 -5.96 0.59 -21.33
CA CYS A 187 -6.35 0.06 -22.62
C CYS A 187 -7.32 -1.12 -22.55
N TYR A 188 -7.37 -1.87 -21.44
CA TYR A 188 -8.18 -3.08 -21.35
C TYR A 188 -8.97 -3.18 -20.04
N ASN A 189 -10.26 -3.50 -20.17
CA ASN A 189 -11.25 -3.34 -19.10
C ASN A 189 -11.56 -4.65 -18.34
N ALA A 190 -10.92 -5.78 -18.67
CA ALA A 190 -11.29 -7.05 -18.06
C ALA A 190 -10.64 -7.27 -16.69
N LEU A 191 -11.41 -7.79 -15.75
CA LEU A 191 -10.98 -8.04 -14.36
C LEU A 191 -9.78 -9.01 -14.26
N TRP A 192 -9.73 -10.03 -15.12
CA TRP A 192 -8.65 -11.02 -15.14
C TRP A 192 -7.31 -10.43 -15.59
N TYR A 193 -7.34 -9.30 -16.27
CA TYR A 193 -6.17 -8.67 -16.85
C TYR A 193 -5.21 -8.14 -15.79
N PHE A 194 -5.73 -7.64 -14.68
CA PHE A 194 -4.93 -7.02 -13.62
C PHE A 194 -4.02 -8.04 -12.91
N PRO A 195 -4.53 -9.21 -12.45
CA PRO A 195 -3.66 -10.29 -11.94
C PRO A 195 -2.61 -10.75 -12.96
N VAL A 196 -2.99 -10.87 -14.23
CA VAL A 196 -2.07 -11.31 -15.29
C VAL A 196 -0.95 -10.30 -15.49
N LEU A 197 -1.26 -9.00 -15.56
CA LEU A 197 -0.25 -7.94 -15.65
C LEU A 197 0.69 -7.96 -14.44
N MET A 198 0.15 -8.07 -13.23
CA MET A 198 0.96 -8.12 -12.01
C MET A 198 1.90 -9.33 -12.02
N PHE A 199 1.40 -10.50 -12.39
CA PHE A 199 2.19 -11.72 -12.48
C PHE A 199 3.28 -11.61 -13.56
N ALA A 200 2.95 -11.04 -14.72
CA ALA A 200 3.90 -10.77 -15.79
C ALA A 200 5.00 -9.77 -15.35
N GLY A 201 4.64 -8.70 -14.64
CA GLY A 201 5.59 -7.75 -14.05
C GLY A 201 6.52 -8.40 -13.03
N GLY A 202 5.99 -9.33 -12.24
CA GLY A 202 6.78 -10.17 -11.34
C GLY A 202 7.80 -11.02 -12.07
N ILE A 203 7.36 -11.82 -13.04
CA ILE A 203 8.24 -12.67 -13.87
C ILE A 203 9.30 -11.82 -14.57
N ALA A 204 8.92 -10.70 -15.19
CA ALA A 204 9.85 -9.82 -15.88
C ALA A 204 10.97 -9.33 -14.95
N THR A 205 10.64 -9.04 -13.69
CA THR A 205 11.61 -8.62 -12.67
C THR A 205 12.54 -9.75 -12.26
N VAL A 206 12.00 -10.96 -12.07
CA VAL A 206 12.82 -12.16 -11.77
C VAL A 206 13.81 -12.44 -12.90
N ILE A 207 13.35 -12.44 -14.15
CA ILE A 207 14.20 -12.68 -15.32
C ILE A 207 15.28 -11.59 -15.41
N TRP A 208 14.91 -10.33 -15.18
CA TRP A 208 15.85 -9.23 -15.19
C TRP A 208 16.93 -9.37 -14.11
N ASP A 209 16.54 -9.57 -12.85
CA ASP A 209 17.46 -9.60 -11.72
C ASP A 209 18.30 -10.89 -11.66
N CYS A 210 17.71 -12.05 -11.95
CA CYS A 210 18.41 -13.33 -11.85
C CYS A 210 19.27 -13.65 -13.08
N TRP A 211 18.84 -13.27 -14.28
CA TRP A 211 19.50 -13.68 -15.53
C TRP A 211 20.15 -12.51 -16.26
N LEU A 212 19.38 -11.46 -16.57
CA LEU A 212 19.84 -10.39 -17.45
C LEU A 212 20.90 -9.50 -16.78
N ARG A 213 20.75 -9.19 -15.49
CA ARG A 213 21.69 -8.36 -14.73
C ARG A 213 23.07 -9.02 -14.66
N GLN A 214 23.12 -10.33 -14.42
CA GLN A 214 24.36 -11.10 -14.40
C GLN A 214 25.04 -11.16 -15.78
N GLN A 215 24.27 -11.29 -16.86
CA GLN A 215 24.78 -11.27 -18.24
C GLN A 215 25.34 -9.89 -18.61
N VAL A 216 24.61 -8.82 -18.29
CA VAL A 216 25.02 -7.43 -18.57
C VAL A 216 26.25 -7.05 -17.76
N GLU A 217 26.36 -7.47 -16.49
CA GLU A 217 27.56 -7.25 -15.67
C GLU A 217 28.78 -7.98 -16.23
N LYS A 218 28.62 -9.24 -16.70
CA LYS A 218 29.70 -9.98 -17.39
C LYS A 218 30.12 -9.30 -18.70
N LEU A 219 29.15 -8.82 -19.49
CA LEU A 219 29.41 -8.09 -20.73
C LEU A 219 30.11 -6.75 -20.48
N ARG A 220 29.66 -5.97 -19.50
CA ARG A 220 30.30 -4.70 -19.08
C ARG A 220 31.70 -4.94 -18.53
N ALA A 221 31.91 -5.99 -17.75
CA ALA A 221 33.24 -6.38 -17.28
C ALA A 221 34.18 -6.75 -18.45
N LYS A 222 33.67 -7.47 -19.46
CA LYS A 222 34.42 -7.81 -20.68
C LYS A 222 34.76 -6.57 -21.52
N LEU A 223 33.81 -5.64 -21.68
CA LEU A 223 34.02 -4.37 -22.39
C LEU A 223 34.97 -3.43 -21.63
N ARG A 224 34.87 -3.34 -20.30
CA ARG A 224 35.80 -2.57 -19.47
C ARG A 224 37.21 -3.12 -19.53
N ARG A 225 37.37 -4.46 -19.51
CA ARG A 225 38.67 -5.11 -19.74
C ARG A 225 39.23 -4.81 -21.12
N ARG A 226 38.41 -4.83 -22.18
CA ARG A 226 38.84 -4.44 -23.54
C ARG A 226 39.31 -2.98 -23.60
N ARG A 227 38.54 -2.04 -23.05
CA ARG A 227 38.91 -0.62 -23.02
C ARG A 227 40.21 -0.36 -22.27
N VAL A 228 40.43 -1.03 -21.13
CA VAL A 228 41.69 -0.94 -20.37
C VAL A 228 42.85 -1.53 -21.16
N ASN A 229 42.63 -2.64 -21.88
CA ASN A 229 43.66 -3.23 -22.75
C ASN A 229 43.98 -2.32 -23.94
N GLU A 230 42.98 -1.71 -24.57
CA GLU A 230 43.18 -0.75 -25.67
C GLU A 230 43.89 0.51 -25.19
N GLN A 231 43.59 1.02 -24.00
CA GLN A 231 44.33 2.14 -23.40
C GLN A 231 45.79 1.76 -23.10
N ARG A 232 46.06 0.58 -22.56
CA ARG A 232 47.44 0.10 -22.37
C ARG A 232 48.18 -0.03 -23.69
N LEU A 233 47.55 -0.60 -24.72
CA LEU A 233 48.14 -0.72 -26.06
C LEU A 233 48.36 0.65 -26.73
N ALA A 234 47.53 1.66 -26.42
CA ALA A 234 47.71 3.02 -26.90
C ALA A 234 48.86 3.74 -26.16
N GLU A 235 49.01 3.52 -24.84
CA GLU A 235 50.16 4.00 -24.07
C GLU A 235 51.47 3.34 -24.51
N GLU A 236 51.44 2.05 -24.87
CA GLU A 236 52.59 1.29 -25.35
C GLU A 236 52.98 1.63 -26.80
N ASN A 237 52.02 2.10 -27.62
CA ASN A 237 52.24 2.57 -28.99
C ASN A 237 52.38 4.11 -29.12
N THR A 238 52.31 4.85 -28.02
CA THR A 238 52.70 6.26 -28.03
C THR A 238 54.22 6.29 -28.06
N PRO A 239 54.87 6.86 -29.09
CA PRO A 239 56.31 7.03 -29.06
C PRO A 239 56.65 7.81 -27.78
N GLN A 240 57.55 7.28 -26.95
CA GLN A 240 58.27 8.15 -26.02
C GLN A 240 58.90 9.23 -26.88
N GLU A 241 58.28 10.42 -26.91
CA GLU A 241 58.97 11.63 -27.32
C GLU A 241 60.16 11.71 -26.37
N SER A 242 61.31 11.35 -26.91
CA SER A 242 62.59 11.44 -26.27
C SER A 242 62.79 12.90 -25.89
N VAL A 243 62.51 13.24 -24.64
CA VAL A 243 63.05 14.45 -24.05
C VAL A 243 64.57 14.28 -24.15
N ALA A 244 65.18 15.09 -25.03
CA ALA A 244 66.62 15.14 -25.20
C ALA A 244 67.25 15.44 -23.83
N LEU A 245 68.04 14.48 -23.34
CA LEU A 245 68.95 14.67 -22.22
C LEU A 245 69.99 15.71 -22.65
N GLU A 246 69.84 16.93 -22.15
CA GLU A 246 70.92 17.91 -22.14
C GLU A 246 72.04 17.35 -21.24
N GLU A 247 73.25 17.22 -21.80
CA GLU A 247 74.42 16.77 -21.06
C GLU A 247 74.66 17.64 -19.83
N ARG A 248 74.44 17.07 -18.63
CA ARG A 248 75.08 17.56 -17.42
C ARG A 248 75.98 16.48 -16.85
N LYS A 249 77.29 16.78 -16.91
CA LYS A 249 78.42 15.98 -16.45
C LYS A 249 78.20 15.29 -15.10
N GLU A 250 78.80 14.11 -15.03
CA GLU A 250 78.95 13.14 -13.94
C GLU A 250 79.11 13.72 -12.52
N SER A 251 78.49 13.04 -11.56
CA SER A 251 79.10 12.74 -10.26
C SER A 251 78.50 11.45 -9.71
N ALA A 252 79.41 10.57 -9.28
CA ALA A 252 79.26 9.13 -9.15
C ALA A 252 78.70 8.63 -7.81
N SER A 253 78.48 7.30 -7.79
CA SER A 253 78.22 6.38 -6.65
C SER A 253 76.78 6.37 -6.13
N GLY A 254 76.09 5.25 -5.94
CA GLY A 254 76.42 3.82 -5.89
C GLY A 254 75.27 3.13 -5.11
N PRO A 255 75.01 1.83 -5.30
CA PRO A 255 73.63 1.31 -5.38
C PRO A 255 73.16 0.59 -4.11
N GLN A 256 71.84 0.43 -3.92
CA GLN A 256 71.36 -0.78 -3.22
C GLN A 256 69.94 -1.25 -3.57
N ARG A 257 69.92 -2.47 -4.12
CA ARG A 257 68.78 -3.38 -4.31
C ARG A 257 68.01 -3.60 -3.01
N ARG A 258 66.70 -3.82 -3.11
CA ARG A 258 65.99 -4.65 -2.12
C ARG A 258 65.02 -5.61 -2.79
N ASN A 259 65.38 -6.89 -2.73
CA ASN A 259 64.51 -8.03 -2.98
C ASN A 259 63.55 -8.23 -1.79
N VAL A 260 62.36 -8.73 -2.11
CA VAL A 260 61.33 -9.19 -1.18
C VAL A 260 61.70 -10.57 -0.63
N THR A 261 61.50 -10.84 0.65
CA THR A 261 61.04 -12.16 1.15
C THR A 261 60.59 -12.10 2.63
N SER A 262 59.35 -12.54 2.83
CA SER A 262 58.76 -13.34 3.92
C SER A 262 59.48 -13.50 5.28
N ALA A 263 58.71 -13.28 6.36
CA ALA A 263 58.33 -14.28 7.39
C ALA A 263 58.44 -13.83 8.86
N SER A 264 57.34 -14.06 9.58
CA SER A 264 57.24 -14.55 10.98
C SER A 264 57.48 -13.60 12.19
N LEU A 265 56.45 -13.61 13.06
CA LEU A 265 56.48 -13.81 14.52
C LEU A 265 57.00 -12.73 15.49
N ARG A 266 56.03 -12.25 16.30
CA ARG A 266 55.97 -12.15 17.79
C ARG A 266 56.87 -11.18 18.59
N SER A 267 56.23 -10.74 19.69
CA SER A 267 56.73 -10.19 20.99
C SER A 267 57.19 -8.73 21.01
N ARG A 268 56.54 -7.87 21.82
CA ARG A 268 56.92 -7.40 23.20
C ARG A 268 58.22 -6.58 23.13
N GLU A 269 58.32 -5.34 23.60
CA GLU A 269 57.97 -4.75 24.91
C GLU A 269 58.10 -3.21 24.79
N SER A 270 57.21 -2.44 25.44
CA SER A 270 57.53 -1.56 26.57
C SER A 270 58.45 -0.38 26.25
N GLU A 271 57.92 0.84 26.31
CA GLU A 271 58.48 1.91 27.16
C GLU A 271 57.49 3.06 27.33
N ALA A 272 57.36 3.48 28.59
CA ALA A 272 56.51 4.54 29.09
C ALA A 272 57.35 5.77 29.42
N SER A 273 56.79 6.97 29.25
CA SER A 273 57.15 8.18 30.01
C SER A 273 55.99 9.19 29.87
N THR A 274 55.19 9.45 30.92
CA THR A 274 55.35 10.51 31.96
C THR A 274 55.05 11.90 31.37
N GLU A 275 53.82 12.45 31.55
CA GLU A 275 53.44 13.49 32.55
C GLU A 275 54.12 14.87 32.30
N ILE A 276 53.57 16.10 32.42
CA ILE A 276 52.40 16.74 33.03
C ILE A 276 52.38 18.24 32.55
N GLN A 277 51.22 18.94 32.64
CA GLN A 277 50.99 20.39 33.02
C GLN A 277 50.51 21.53 32.07
N GLN A 278 49.29 22.03 32.41
CA GLN A 278 48.75 23.42 32.65
C GLN A 278 48.74 24.55 31.57
N VAL A 279 47.56 25.03 31.09
CA VAL A 279 46.72 26.23 31.45
C VAL A 279 47.36 27.62 31.10
N GLY A 280 47.03 28.36 30.02
CA GLY A 280 45.86 29.23 29.64
C GLY A 280 46.39 30.57 29.02
N PRO A 281 45.64 31.62 28.54
CA PRO A 281 44.31 31.77 27.89
C PRO A 281 44.32 32.42 26.46
N ARG A 282 43.15 32.35 25.75
CA ARG A 282 42.59 33.01 24.51
C ARG A 282 43.35 34.15 23.76
N PRO A 283 43.20 34.33 22.41
CA PRO A 283 41.92 34.64 21.75
C PRO A 283 41.67 34.09 20.31
N GLU A 284 40.48 34.43 19.82
CA GLU A 284 39.75 34.06 18.60
C GLU A 284 40.53 34.03 17.28
N SER A 285 40.28 33.00 16.45
CA SER A 285 39.92 33.17 15.02
C SER A 285 39.68 31.84 14.29
N SER A 286 38.55 31.81 13.57
CA SER A 286 38.27 31.09 12.32
C SER A 286 38.39 29.56 12.20
N SER A 287 37.29 28.99 11.67
CA SER A 287 37.18 27.72 10.92
C SER A 287 37.01 26.41 11.70
N GLN A 288 35.84 26.25 12.34
CA GLN A 288 35.31 24.92 12.61
C GLN A 288 34.80 24.28 11.31
N SER A 289 35.68 23.52 10.65
CA SER A 289 35.28 22.40 9.80
C SER A 289 34.61 21.36 10.71
N LYS A 290 33.28 21.27 10.64
CA LYS A 290 32.54 20.21 11.32
C LYS A 290 32.91 18.88 10.66
N ASN A 291 33.74 18.11 11.36
CA ASN A 291 33.80 16.66 11.26
C ASN A 291 32.36 16.12 11.32
N VAL A 292 31.82 15.76 10.15
CA VAL A 292 30.66 14.88 10.05
C VAL A 292 31.17 13.52 10.48
N GLY A 293 31.15 13.31 11.81
CA GLY A 293 31.36 12.01 12.40
C GLY A 293 30.37 11.05 11.75
N GLN A 294 30.93 10.00 11.15
CA GLN A 294 30.21 8.83 10.69
C GLN A 294 29.18 8.46 11.76
N ARG A 295 27.92 8.77 11.47
CA ARG A 295 26.79 8.17 12.15
C ARG A 295 26.90 6.71 11.79
N SER A 296 27.41 5.91 12.74
CA SER A 296 27.44 4.47 12.66
C SER A 296 26.05 4.04 12.22
N GLU A 297 25.93 3.55 10.99
CA GLU A 297 24.70 2.95 10.49
C GLU A 297 24.41 1.77 11.41
N GLN A 298 23.48 1.97 12.35
CA GLN A 298 22.91 0.86 13.11
C GLN A 298 22.36 -0.15 12.10
N PRO A 299 22.65 -1.45 12.26
CA PRO A 299 22.09 -2.46 11.36
C PRO A 299 20.57 -2.33 11.41
N ALA A 300 19.94 -2.28 10.24
CA ALA A 300 18.48 -2.20 10.13
C ALA A 300 17.83 -3.31 10.98
N GLU A 301 17.15 -2.92 12.07
CA GLU A 301 16.38 -3.85 12.89
C GLU A 301 15.27 -4.45 12.03
N ASN A 302 15.35 -5.76 11.77
CA ASN A 302 14.37 -6.48 10.98
C ASN A 302 13.14 -6.79 11.84
N THR A 303 11.94 -6.60 11.29
CA THR A 303 10.66 -6.92 11.96
C THR A 303 10.58 -8.37 12.42
N ASP A 304 10.17 -8.58 13.68
CA ASP A 304 9.84 -9.91 14.18
C ASP A 304 8.51 -10.41 13.59
N MET A 305 8.62 -11.28 12.58
CA MET A 305 7.48 -11.97 11.98
C MET A 305 7.24 -13.38 12.54
N MET A 306 8.05 -13.84 13.51
CA MET A 306 8.04 -15.23 13.95
C MET A 306 7.10 -15.44 15.14
N SER A 307 6.99 -14.45 16.03
CA SER A 307 6.26 -14.55 17.31
C SER A 307 4.80 -14.99 17.17
N HIS A 308 4.05 -14.40 16.23
CA HIS A 308 2.64 -14.76 15.97
C HIS A 308 2.45 -15.52 14.65
N ALA A 309 3.51 -16.16 14.16
CA ALA A 309 3.46 -16.86 12.88
C ALA A 309 2.50 -18.05 12.94
N ILE A 310 1.54 -18.06 12.01
CA ILE A 310 0.68 -19.21 11.78
C ILE A 310 1.53 -20.30 11.09
N PRO A 311 1.52 -21.55 11.59
CA PRO A 311 2.20 -22.67 10.93
C PRO A 311 1.74 -22.86 9.48
N VAL A 312 2.69 -23.18 8.58
CA VAL A 312 2.42 -23.40 7.14
C VAL A 312 1.32 -24.44 6.91
N ARG A 313 1.26 -25.49 7.74
CA ARG A 313 0.21 -26.53 7.67
C ARG A 313 -1.18 -25.92 7.83
N ILE A 314 -1.36 -25.04 8.82
CA ILE A 314 -2.62 -24.34 9.06
C ILE A 314 -2.93 -23.40 7.90
N GLY A 315 -1.92 -22.72 7.37
CA GLY A 315 -2.03 -21.93 6.15
C GLY A 315 -2.61 -22.66 4.95
N ILE A 316 -2.03 -23.81 4.64
CA ILE A 316 -2.48 -24.68 3.54
C ILE A 316 -3.92 -25.15 3.80
N ILE A 317 -4.25 -25.51 5.04
CA ILE A 317 -5.62 -25.88 5.43
C ILE A 317 -6.58 -24.72 5.20
N ILE A 318 -6.22 -23.49 5.58
CA ILE A 318 -7.07 -22.30 5.35
C ILE A 318 -7.31 -22.08 3.85
N ILE A 319 -6.26 -22.17 3.02
CA ILE A 319 -6.38 -22.02 1.57
C ILE A 319 -7.24 -23.13 0.97
N ALA A 320 -7.01 -24.38 1.34
CA ALA A 320 -7.79 -25.52 0.87
C ALA A 320 -9.26 -25.40 1.29
N THR A 321 -9.51 -24.99 2.54
CA THR A 321 -10.87 -24.76 3.07
C THR A 321 -11.55 -23.61 2.33
N PHE A 322 -10.83 -22.55 1.99
CA PHE A 322 -11.36 -21.45 1.19
C PHE A 322 -11.79 -21.92 -0.21
N PHE A 323 -10.97 -22.70 -0.92
CA PHE A 323 -11.35 -23.22 -2.23
C PHE A 323 -12.51 -24.22 -2.13
N ALA A 324 -12.51 -25.06 -1.10
CA ALA A 324 -13.62 -25.97 -0.84
C ALA A 324 -14.92 -25.23 -0.55
N SER A 325 -14.89 -24.18 0.28
CA SER A 325 -16.07 -23.36 0.58
C SER A 325 -16.52 -22.57 -0.64
N PHE A 326 -15.60 -22.05 -1.46
CA PHE A 326 -15.92 -21.37 -2.71
C PHE A 326 -16.64 -22.30 -3.69
N ILE A 327 -16.12 -23.50 -3.91
CA ILE A 327 -16.77 -24.51 -4.76
C ILE A 327 -18.12 -24.91 -4.19
N ALA A 328 -18.22 -25.15 -2.88
CA ALA A 328 -19.46 -25.54 -2.23
C ALA A 328 -20.55 -24.47 -2.36
N VAL A 329 -20.22 -23.19 -2.16
CA VAL A 329 -21.17 -22.07 -2.28
C VAL A 329 -21.65 -21.92 -3.73
N LEU A 330 -20.73 -21.98 -4.71
CA LEU A 330 -21.10 -21.89 -6.13
C LEU A 330 -21.93 -23.09 -6.59
N ALA A 331 -21.57 -24.31 -6.15
CA ALA A 331 -22.31 -25.52 -6.47
C ALA A 331 -23.71 -25.52 -5.83
N ALA A 332 -23.83 -25.09 -4.57
CA ALA A 332 -25.11 -24.98 -3.87
C ALA A 332 -26.04 -23.98 -4.57
N ARG A 333 -25.52 -22.83 -5.01
CA ARG A 333 -26.29 -21.88 -5.83
C ARG A 333 -26.70 -22.49 -7.18
N GLY A 334 -25.76 -23.11 -7.88
CA GLY A 334 -25.98 -23.68 -9.22
C GLY A 334 -26.89 -24.91 -9.26
N ALA A 335 -27.00 -25.64 -8.15
CA ALA A 335 -27.91 -26.79 -8.03
C ALA A 335 -29.39 -26.38 -7.88
N LEU A 336 -29.67 -25.11 -7.56
CA LEU A 336 -31.02 -24.59 -7.38
C LEU A 336 -31.42 -23.80 -8.63
N THR A 337 -32.56 -24.14 -9.23
CA THR A 337 -33.13 -23.39 -10.36
C THR A 337 -33.60 -21.99 -9.95
N ASN A 338 -34.11 -21.85 -8.73
CA ASN A 338 -34.50 -20.58 -8.10
C ASN A 338 -33.86 -20.49 -6.71
N PRO A 339 -32.59 -20.04 -6.60
CA PRO A 339 -31.92 -19.95 -5.31
C PRO A 339 -32.63 -18.92 -4.41
N PRO A 340 -32.74 -19.19 -3.09
CA PRO A 340 -33.22 -18.19 -2.15
C PRO A 340 -32.38 -16.92 -2.22
N LEU A 341 -33.05 -15.75 -2.19
CA LEU A 341 -32.38 -14.45 -2.31
C LEU A 341 -31.19 -14.24 -1.34
N PRO A 342 -31.24 -14.65 -0.05
CA PRO A 342 -30.08 -14.55 0.84
C PRO A 342 -28.87 -15.37 0.36
N LEU A 343 -29.10 -16.56 -0.21
CA LEU A 343 -28.04 -17.42 -0.74
C LEU A 343 -27.45 -16.80 -2.02
N ASP A 344 -28.29 -16.26 -2.89
CA ASP A 344 -27.84 -15.61 -4.13
C ASP A 344 -27.03 -14.34 -3.81
N LEU A 345 -27.52 -13.52 -2.87
CA LEU A 345 -26.81 -12.35 -2.35
C LEU A 345 -25.45 -12.75 -1.75
N PHE A 346 -25.43 -13.71 -0.82
CA PHE A 346 -24.18 -14.15 -0.20
C PHE A 346 -23.20 -14.68 -1.25
N THR A 347 -23.67 -15.47 -2.21
CA THR A 347 -22.82 -16.04 -3.26
C THR A 347 -22.24 -14.94 -4.15
N ASN A 348 -23.05 -13.96 -4.56
CA ASN A 348 -22.58 -12.83 -5.37
C ASN A 348 -21.56 -11.97 -4.61
N MET A 349 -21.77 -11.75 -3.31
CA MET A 349 -20.83 -11.00 -2.47
C MET A 349 -19.55 -11.79 -2.19
N TYR A 350 -19.64 -13.10 -1.98
CA TYR A 350 -18.52 -14.02 -1.82
C TYR A 350 -17.69 -14.13 -3.10
N LEU A 351 -18.35 -14.17 -4.25
CA LEU A 351 -17.73 -14.12 -5.56
C LEU A 351 -17.03 -12.78 -5.80
N ALA A 352 -17.70 -11.65 -5.51
CA ALA A 352 -17.08 -10.33 -5.55
C ALA A 352 -15.83 -10.29 -4.66
N GLY A 353 -15.93 -10.75 -3.40
CA GLY A 353 -14.84 -10.93 -2.44
C GLY A 353 -13.63 -11.68 -3.01
N THR A 354 -13.87 -12.64 -3.90
CA THR A 354 -12.86 -13.51 -4.53
C THR A 354 -12.29 -12.95 -5.84
N ILE A 355 -12.96 -11.99 -6.47
CA ILE A 355 -12.54 -11.43 -7.77
C ILE A 355 -11.95 -10.02 -7.63
N ILE A 356 -12.15 -9.35 -6.49
CA ILE A 356 -11.58 -8.02 -6.24
C ILE A 356 -10.04 -8.06 -6.30
N PHE A 357 -9.41 -7.41 -7.27
CA PHE A 357 -7.97 -7.16 -7.30
C PHE A 357 -7.69 -5.66 -7.36
N GLY A 358 -6.56 -5.19 -6.82
CA GLY A 358 -6.04 -3.85 -7.15
C GLY A 358 -6.74 -2.63 -6.53
N GLY A 359 -7.87 -2.80 -5.81
CA GLY A 359 -8.63 -1.70 -5.20
C GLY A 359 -10.10 -1.62 -5.65
N GLY A 360 -10.88 -0.77 -4.98
CA GLY A 360 -12.34 -0.67 -5.10
C GLY A 360 -12.93 -0.30 -6.48
N PRO A 361 -12.29 0.53 -7.32
CA PRO A 361 -12.96 1.08 -8.51
C PRO A 361 -13.35 0.08 -9.60
N VAL A 362 -12.57 -1.00 -9.72
CA VAL A 362 -12.80 -2.06 -10.72
C VAL A 362 -14.03 -2.92 -10.38
N VAL A 363 -14.43 -2.87 -9.10
CA VAL A 363 -15.41 -3.77 -8.53
C VAL A 363 -16.80 -3.16 -8.60
N ILE A 364 -16.89 -1.84 -8.77
CA ILE A 364 -18.16 -1.12 -8.84
C ILE A 364 -19.04 -1.62 -10.00
N PRO A 365 -18.54 -1.74 -11.26
CA PRO A 365 -19.36 -2.27 -12.34
C PRO A 365 -19.82 -3.71 -12.08
N LEU A 366 -18.99 -4.52 -11.42
CA LEU A 366 -19.30 -5.90 -11.08
C LEU A 366 -20.38 -5.99 -9.99
N LEU A 367 -20.26 -5.19 -8.93
CA LEU A 367 -21.28 -5.14 -7.89
C LEU A 367 -22.61 -4.66 -8.48
N ARG A 368 -22.58 -3.72 -9.43
CA ARG A 368 -23.77 -3.29 -10.16
C ARG A 368 -24.41 -4.44 -10.93
N SER A 369 -23.64 -5.25 -11.66
CA SER A 369 -24.20 -6.41 -12.37
C SER A 369 -24.71 -7.50 -11.44
N TYR A 370 -24.23 -7.55 -10.20
CA TYR A 370 -24.68 -8.54 -9.21
C TYR A 370 -25.92 -8.15 -8.41
N VAL A 371 -26.27 -6.86 -8.35
CA VAL A 371 -27.38 -6.38 -7.50
C VAL A 371 -28.37 -5.48 -8.23
N VAL A 372 -27.94 -4.76 -9.26
CA VAL A 372 -28.80 -3.85 -10.04
C VAL A 372 -29.38 -4.57 -11.26
N GLU A 373 -28.58 -5.34 -12.00
CA GLU A 373 -29.11 -6.10 -13.15
C GLU A 373 -30.16 -7.14 -12.75
N PRO A 374 -30.04 -7.88 -11.62
CA PRO A 374 -31.11 -8.74 -11.12
C PRO A 374 -32.32 -7.97 -10.55
N GLY A 375 -32.24 -6.64 -10.43
CA GLY A 375 -33.32 -5.80 -9.93
C GLY A 375 -33.43 -5.70 -8.40
N TRP A 376 -32.44 -6.16 -7.63
CA TRP A 376 -32.49 -6.09 -6.16
C TRP A 376 -32.25 -4.68 -5.62
N VAL A 377 -31.47 -3.87 -6.33
CA VAL A 377 -31.12 -2.49 -5.96
C VAL A 377 -31.33 -1.58 -7.17
N SER A 378 -31.96 -0.42 -6.97
CA SER A 378 -32.15 0.53 -8.06
C SER A 378 -30.82 1.17 -8.52
N SER A 379 -30.73 1.59 -9.78
CA SER A 379 -29.54 2.31 -10.27
C SER A 379 -29.30 3.61 -9.48
N ARG A 380 -30.37 4.30 -9.08
CA ARG A 380 -30.31 5.49 -8.22
C ARG A 380 -29.64 5.17 -6.88
N ASP A 381 -30.15 4.18 -6.16
CA ASP A 381 -29.64 3.84 -4.82
C ASP A 381 -28.21 3.35 -4.86
N PHE A 382 -27.87 2.61 -5.93
CA PHE A 382 -26.50 2.20 -6.17
C PHE A 382 -25.56 3.41 -6.32
N LEU A 383 -25.92 4.41 -7.13
CA LEU A 383 -25.11 5.61 -7.35
C LEU A 383 -25.02 6.48 -6.09
N ILE A 384 -26.10 6.62 -5.31
CA ILE A 384 -26.08 7.34 -4.02
C ILE A 384 -25.09 6.68 -3.07
N GLY A 385 -25.24 5.38 -2.86
CA GLY A 385 -24.38 4.63 -1.95
C GLY A 385 -22.93 4.66 -2.41
N LEU A 386 -22.68 4.61 -3.73
CA LEU A 386 -21.36 4.74 -4.31
C LEU A 386 -20.73 6.12 -4.05
N ALA A 387 -21.49 7.20 -4.22
CA ALA A 387 -20.99 8.55 -3.98
C ALA A 387 -20.64 8.76 -2.51
N ILE A 388 -21.49 8.27 -1.60
CA ILE A 388 -21.28 8.44 -0.17
C ILE A 388 -20.14 7.57 0.34
N ILE A 389 -20.04 6.30 -0.09
CA ILE A 389 -18.98 5.39 0.39
C ILE A 389 -17.57 5.83 -0.02
N GLN A 390 -17.44 6.57 -1.12
CA GLN A 390 -16.18 7.16 -1.54
C GLN A 390 -15.69 8.27 -0.59
N ALA A 391 -16.63 8.98 0.01
CA ALA A 391 -16.40 10.03 1.00
C ALA A 391 -16.44 9.53 2.45
N PHE A 392 -16.74 8.24 2.68
CA PHE A 392 -16.89 7.68 4.02
C PHE A 392 -15.54 7.18 4.56
N PRO A 393 -15.30 7.26 5.89
CA PRO A 393 -14.08 6.72 6.46
C PRO A 393 -14.11 5.18 6.55
N GLY A 394 -12.92 4.59 6.52
CA GLY A 394 -12.74 3.14 6.64
C GLY A 394 -12.87 2.41 5.30
N PRO A 395 -13.12 1.09 5.28
CA PRO A 395 -13.17 0.33 4.04
C PRO A 395 -14.30 0.77 3.11
N ASN A 396 -13.96 1.16 1.87
CA ASN A 396 -14.98 1.42 0.84
C ASN A 396 -15.81 0.17 0.50
N PHE A 397 -15.30 -1.03 0.81
CA PHE A 397 -16.04 -2.28 0.64
C PHE A 397 -17.17 -2.47 1.66
N ASN A 398 -17.32 -1.59 2.65
CA ASN A 398 -18.54 -1.48 3.43
C ASN A 398 -19.77 -1.14 2.56
N PHE A 399 -19.56 -0.76 1.30
CA PHE A 399 -20.61 -0.73 0.29
C PHE A 399 -21.37 -2.07 0.17
N GLY A 400 -20.71 -3.22 0.38
CA GLY A 400 -21.38 -4.53 0.41
C GLY A 400 -22.44 -4.64 1.51
N VAL A 401 -22.27 -3.94 2.64
CA VAL A 401 -23.26 -3.86 3.73
C VAL A 401 -24.52 -3.12 3.27
N TYR A 402 -24.31 -1.97 2.62
CA TYR A 402 -25.40 -1.17 2.05
C TYR A 402 -26.16 -1.93 0.97
N LEU A 403 -25.44 -2.52 0.01
CA LEU A 403 -26.04 -3.29 -1.08
C LEU A 403 -26.77 -4.52 -0.55
N GLY A 404 -26.20 -5.23 0.43
CA GLY A 404 -26.85 -6.38 1.04
C GLY A 404 -28.13 -6.01 1.80
N ALA A 405 -28.12 -4.89 2.52
CA ALA A 405 -29.31 -4.39 3.21
C ALA A 405 -30.43 -3.99 2.25
N LEU A 406 -30.09 -3.31 1.14
CA LEU A 406 -31.06 -2.95 0.11
C LEU A 406 -31.57 -4.15 -0.67
N ALA A 407 -30.72 -5.14 -0.97
CA ALA A 407 -31.13 -6.31 -1.72
C ALA A 407 -32.22 -7.12 -1.02
N LEU A 408 -32.18 -7.21 0.32
CA LEU A 408 -33.20 -7.91 1.10
C LEU A 408 -34.37 -7.01 1.54
N LEU A 409 -34.40 -5.74 1.13
CA LEU A 409 -35.45 -4.80 1.49
C LEU A 409 -36.84 -5.24 1.00
N ALA A 410 -36.94 -5.69 -0.25
CA ALA A 410 -38.20 -6.15 -0.84
C ALA A 410 -38.59 -7.57 -0.39
N SER A 411 -37.78 -8.20 0.47
CA SER A 411 -38.01 -9.57 0.94
C SER A 411 -38.67 -9.59 2.32
N SER A 412 -39.22 -10.73 2.71
CA SER A 412 -39.74 -10.95 4.07
C SER A 412 -38.66 -11.10 5.15
N GLN A 413 -37.38 -11.05 4.76
CA GLN A 413 -36.25 -11.24 5.67
C GLN A 413 -35.76 -9.91 6.24
N PRO A 414 -35.15 -9.91 7.45
CA PRO A 414 -34.59 -8.70 8.04
C PRO A 414 -33.48 -8.08 7.18
N THR A 415 -33.51 -6.78 6.94
CA THR A 415 -32.45 -6.06 6.19
C THR A 415 -31.07 -6.19 6.85
N ILE A 416 -31.02 -6.34 8.18
CA ILE A 416 -29.77 -6.59 8.91
C ILE A 416 -29.11 -7.93 8.52
N LEU A 417 -29.89 -8.93 8.14
CA LEU A 417 -29.35 -10.19 7.62
C LEU A 417 -28.62 -9.93 6.30
N GLY A 418 -29.19 -9.12 5.41
CA GLY A 418 -28.54 -8.75 4.16
C GLY A 418 -27.27 -7.94 4.36
N ALA A 419 -27.30 -6.99 5.27
CA ALA A 419 -26.13 -6.23 5.68
C ALA A 419 -24.99 -7.15 6.14
N PHE A 420 -25.31 -8.13 7.01
CA PHE A 420 -24.36 -9.11 7.52
C PHE A 420 -23.83 -10.05 6.43
N LEU A 421 -24.69 -10.59 5.57
CA LEU A 421 -24.29 -11.46 4.46
C LEU A 421 -23.39 -10.73 3.46
N GLY A 422 -23.71 -9.47 3.15
CA GLY A 422 -22.87 -8.63 2.30
C GLY A 422 -21.51 -8.33 2.93
N TYR A 423 -21.48 -8.05 4.24
CA TYR A 423 -20.25 -7.83 5.00
C TYR A 423 -19.34 -9.06 5.00
N VAL A 424 -19.88 -10.22 5.40
CA VAL A 424 -19.10 -11.47 5.47
C VAL A 424 -18.68 -11.91 4.08
N GLY A 425 -19.60 -11.87 3.10
CA GLY A 425 -19.32 -12.28 1.72
C GLY A 425 -18.15 -11.49 1.12
N ILE A 426 -18.12 -10.17 1.28
CA ILE A 426 -17.12 -9.35 0.60
C ILE A 426 -15.73 -9.37 1.27
N PHE A 427 -15.65 -9.54 2.59
CA PHE A 427 -14.39 -9.49 3.34
C PHE A 427 -13.77 -10.86 3.62
N LEU A 428 -14.58 -11.90 3.86
CA LEU A 428 -14.10 -13.21 4.30
C LEU A 428 -13.12 -13.88 3.31
N PRO A 429 -13.38 -13.93 1.99
CA PRO A 429 -12.46 -14.50 1.01
C PRO A 429 -11.06 -13.90 1.08
N GLY A 430 -10.99 -12.56 1.06
CA GLY A 430 -9.73 -11.83 1.02
C GLY A 430 -8.92 -12.01 2.31
N ILE A 431 -9.56 -11.97 3.47
CA ILE A 431 -8.89 -12.17 4.76
C ILE A 431 -8.42 -13.62 4.89
N ALA A 432 -9.25 -14.61 4.53
CA ALA A 432 -8.87 -16.02 4.59
C ALA A 432 -7.63 -16.30 3.71
N LEU A 433 -7.63 -15.82 2.48
CA LEU A 433 -6.49 -15.97 1.57
C LEU A 433 -5.25 -15.20 2.05
N ALA A 434 -5.40 -13.98 2.56
CA ALA A 434 -4.29 -13.21 3.10
C ALA A 434 -3.62 -13.93 4.27
N VAL A 435 -4.40 -14.46 5.22
CA VAL A 435 -3.90 -15.24 6.36
C VAL A 435 -3.22 -16.53 5.89
N GLY A 436 -3.86 -17.25 4.97
CA GLY A 436 -3.31 -18.48 4.40
C GLY A 436 -1.96 -18.25 3.72
N VAL A 437 -1.87 -17.25 2.85
CA VAL A 437 -0.64 -16.95 2.09
C VAL A 437 0.43 -16.35 2.99
N GLN A 438 0.07 -15.51 3.95
CA GLN A 438 1.03 -14.94 4.91
C GLN A 438 1.79 -16.02 5.70
N SER A 439 1.13 -17.14 6.03
CA SER A 439 1.80 -18.25 6.71
C SER A 439 2.88 -18.93 5.82
N ILE A 440 2.63 -19.03 4.51
CA ILE A 440 3.56 -19.59 3.51
C ILE A 440 4.67 -18.58 3.20
N TRP A 441 4.32 -17.29 3.20
CA TRP A 441 5.20 -16.17 2.87
C TRP A 441 6.48 -16.17 3.71
N ARG A 442 6.38 -16.54 4.99
CA ARG A 442 7.53 -16.68 5.90
C ARG A 442 8.65 -17.53 5.32
N VAL A 443 8.32 -18.63 4.66
CA VAL A 443 9.30 -19.53 4.05
C VAL A 443 9.73 -18.98 2.68
N LEU A 444 8.78 -18.47 1.92
CA LEU A 444 8.98 -18.06 0.53
C LEU A 444 9.88 -16.81 0.41
N ARG A 445 9.78 -15.86 1.36
CA ARG A 445 10.56 -14.61 1.36
C ARG A 445 12.07 -14.79 1.52
N THR A 446 12.52 -15.97 1.99
CA THR A 446 13.95 -16.29 2.09
C THR A 446 14.61 -16.52 0.73
N LYS A 447 13.82 -16.74 -0.33
CA LYS A 447 14.32 -17.02 -1.67
C LYS A 447 14.49 -15.73 -2.48
N PRO A 448 15.70 -15.38 -2.95
CA PRO A 448 15.94 -14.15 -3.71
C PRO A 448 15.04 -13.93 -4.94
N PRO A 449 14.72 -14.97 -5.75
CA PRO A 449 13.81 -14.81 -6.89
C PRO A 449 12.41 -14.34 -6.48
N VAL A 450 11.94 -14.73 -5.29
CA VAL A 450 10.60 -14.39 -4.82
C VAL A 450 10.54 -12.91 -4.42
N VAL A 451 11.55 -12.43 -3.70
CA VAL A 451 11.67 -11.02 -3.30
C VAL A 451 11.80 -10.12 -4.55
N SER A 452 12.58 -10.56 -5.53
CA SER A 452 12.69 -9.87 -6.83
C SER A 452 11.34 -9.85 -7.58
N GLY A 453 10.62 -10.97 -7.64
CA GLY A 453 9.30 -11.02 -8.26
C GLY A 453 8.28 -10.09 -7.61
N LEU A 454 8.28 -10.01 -6.27
CA LEU A 454 7.39 -9.09 -5.55
C LEU A 454 7.62 -7.63 -5.90
N LYS A 455 8.88 -7.23 -6.12
CA LYS A 455 9.21 -5.87 -6.53
C LYS A 455 8.54 -5.51 -7.87
N GLY A 456 8.49 -6.46 -8.80
CA GLY A 456 7.78 -6.32 -10.06
C GLY A 456 6.27 -6.25 -9.90
N ILE A 457 5.70 -7.17 -9.12
CA ILE A 457 4.26 -7.23 -8.79
C ILE A 457 3.83 -5.90 -8.16
N ASN A 458 4.60 -5.39 -7.20
CA ASN A 458 4.35 -4.12 -6.53
C ASN A 458 4.35 -2.94 -7.51
N ALA A 459 5.41 -2.81 -8.32
CA ALA A 459 5.52 -1.74 -9.32
C ALA A 459 4.34 -1.75 -10.30
N THR A 460 3.96 -2.92 -10.82
CA THR A 460 2.81 -3.04 -11.70
C THR A 460 1.48 -2.73 -10.99
N ALA A 461 1.29 -3.21 -9.76
CA ALA A 461 0.09 -2.92 -8.97
C ALA A 461 -0.10 -1.41 -8.73
N VAL A 462 1.00 -0.70 -8.44
CA VAL A 462 0.98 0.76 -8.28
C VAL A 462 0.62 1.46 -9.60
N GLY A 463 1.12 0.97 -10.73
CA GLY A 463 0.68 1.44 -12.05
C GLY A 463 -0.83 1.32 -12.26
N LEU A 464 -1.42 0.20 -11.84
CA LEU A 464 -2.87 -0.04 -11.94
C LEU A 464 -3.72 0.89 -11.06
N VAL A 465 -3.13 1.55 -10.04
CA VAL A 465 -3.84 2.58 -9.27
C VAL A 465 -4.23 3.77 -10.16
N PHE A 466 -3.40 4.12 -11.16
CA PHE A 466 -3.76 5.16 -12.14
C PHE A 466 -4.95 4.75 -13.01
N THR A 467 -5.04 3.46 -13.37
CA THR A 467 -6.24 2.92 -14.02
C THR A 467 -7.47 3.12 -13.13
N ALA A 468 -7.35 2.89 -11.83
CA ALA A 468 -8.44 3.08 -10.88
C ALA A 468 -8.89 4.55 -10.80
N VAL A 469 -7.95 5.50 -10.80
CA VAL A 469 -8.23 6.95 -10.90
C VAL A 469 -9.06 7.27 -12.14
N TYR A 470 -8.64 6.77 -13.31
CA TYR A 470 -9.35 6.98 -14.57
C TYR A 470 -10.77 6.36 -14.55
N ARG A 471 -10.94 5.16 -14.00
CA ARG A 471 -12.27 4.53 -13.90
C ARG A 471 -13.22 5.34 -13.03
N LEU A 472 -12.75 5.86 -11.91
CA LEU A 472 -13.56 6.72 -11.05
C LEU A 472 -13.87 8.05 -11.72
N TRP A 473 -12.92 8.58 -12.48
CA TRP A 473 -13.11 9.79 -13.27
C TRP A 473 -14.26 9.65 -14.26
N GLU A 474 -14.36 8.51 -14.94
CA GLU A 474 -15.40 8.24 -15.95
C GLU A 474 -16.82 8.07 -15.38
N ILE A 475 -16.97 7.84 -14.07
CA ILE A 475 -18.28 7.64 -13.43
C ILE A 475 -18.59 8.68 -12.34
N GLY A 476 -17.69 9.65 -12.12
CA GLY A 476 -17.76 10.55 -10.98
C GLY A 476 -18.85 11.62 -11.05
N TYR A 477 -19.28 12.01 -12.26
CA TYR A 477 -20.28 13.06 -12.46
C TYR A 477 -21.70 12.47 -12.49
N LEU A 478 -22.56 12.88 -11.56
CA LEU A 478 -23.91 12.35 -11.39
C LEU A 478 -24.95 13.38 -11.84
N THR A 479 -25.87 12.98 -12.72
CA THR A 479 -26.97 13.81 -13.20
C THR A 479 -28.30 13.06 -13.12
N PRO A 480 -29.45 13.76 -12.99
CA PRO A 480 -30.76 13.12 -12.93
C PRO A 480 -31.10 12.26 -14.15
N GLN A 481 -30.58 12.62 -15.33
CA GLN A 481 -30.88 11.96 -16.61
C GLN A 481 -30.01 10.74 -16.87
N ALA A 482 -28.91 10.56 -16.12
CA ALA A 482 -27.93 9.53 -16.40
C ALA A 482 -28.06 8.36 -15.42
N THR A 483 -28.50 7.22 -15.95
CA THR A 483 -28.58 5.95 -15.20
C THR A 483 -27.20 5.37 -14.87
N GLN A 484 -26.16 5.85 -15.56
CA GLN A 484 -24.75 5.55 -15.32
C GLN A 484 -24.02 6.86 -15.04
N GLY A 485 -23.07 6.86 -14.10
CA GLY A 485 -22.21 8.02 -13.86
C GLY A 485 -21.52 8.47 -15.15
N GLN A 486 -21.32 9.77 -15.29
CA GLN A 486 -20.66 10.38 -16.43
C GLN A 486 -19.22 10.78 -16.08
N SER A 487 -18.41 11.02 -17.11
CA SER A 487 -17.05 11.48 -16.94
C SER A 487 -17.01 12.88 -16.34
N LEU A 488 -16.19 13.06 -15.31
CA LEU A 488 -15.90 14.37 -14.70
C LEU A 488 -15.35 15.37 -15.73
N GLY A 489 -14.77 14.88 -16.83
CA GLY A 489 -14.24 15.71 -17.91
C GLY A 489 -15.31 16.36 -18.79
N ARG A 490 -16.58 15.96 -18.70
CA ARG A 490 -17.66 16.56 -19.50
C ARG A 490 -17.94 18.01 -19.13
N GLU A 491 -17.67 18.37 -17.89
CA GLU A 491 -17.89 19.72 -17.40
C GLU A 491 -16.62 20.22 -16.68
N PRO A 492 -16.01 21.33 -17.14
CA PRO A 492 -14.73 21.80 -16.61
C PRO A 492 -14.70 22.02 -15.10
N TRP A 493 -15.85 22.34 -14.49
CA TRP A 493 -15.93 22.59 -13.05
C TRP A 493 -15.49 21.39 -12.21
N TRP A 494 -15.88 20.17 -12.58
CA TRP A 494 -15.50 18.98 -11.80
C TRP A 494 -14.01 18.68 -11.91
N VAL A 495 -13.39 19.04 -13.04
CA VAL A 495 -11.94 19.00 -13.22
C VAL A 495 -11.26 19.97 -12.27
N VAL A 496 -11.80 21.19 -12.11
CA VAL A 496 -11.31 22.19 -11.15
C VAL A 496 -11.42 21.65 -9.72
N VAL A 497 -12.56 21.09 -9.33
CA VAL A 497 -12.74 20.50 -7.99
C VAL A 497 -11.70 19.41 -7.71
N ALA A 498 -11.50 18.48 -8.65
CA ALA A 498 -10.50 17.42 -8.49
C ALA A 498 -9.07 17.97 -8.39
N ALA A 499 -8.71 18.96 -9.22
CA ALA A 499 -7.39 19.57 -9.24
C ALA A 499 -7.12 20.40 -7.96
N VAL A 500 -8.11 21.15 -7.49
CA VAL A 500 -8.02 21.91 -6.23
C VAL A 500 -7.86 20.95 -5.06
N THR A 501 -8.62 19.86 -5.02
CA THR A 501 -8.47 18.85 -3.97
C THR A 501 -7.11 18.17 -3.98
N TYR A 502 -6.58 17.86 -5.16
CA TYR A 502 -5.21 17.38 -5.29
C TYR A 502 -4.21 18.39 -4.70
N ALA A 503 -4.29 19.66 -5.12
CA ALA A 503 -3.36 20.71 -4.73
C ALA A 503 -3.44 21.05 -3.23
N GLU A 504 -4.63 21.20 -2.67
CA GLU A 504 -4.84 21.52 -1.24
C GLU A 504 -4.28 20.43 -0.34
N THR A 505 -4.46 19.15 -0.72
CA THR A 505 -3.96 18.03 0.06
C THR A 505 -2.44 17.86 -0.12
N ALA A 506 -1.94 18.04 -1.35
CA ALA A 506 -0.53 17.82 -1.68
C ALA A 506 0.40 18.91 -1.14
N TRP A 507 0.02 20.19 -1.32
CA TRP A 507 0.90 21.33 -1.07
C TRP A 507 0.53 22.11 0.19
N PHE A 508 -0.76 22.16 0.55
CA PHE A 508 -1.22 22.88 1.73
C PHE A 508 -1.45 21.96 2.94
N GLY A 509 -1.30 20.64 2.76
CA GLY A 509 -1.42 19.66 3.85
C GLY A 509 -2.82 19.57 4.44
N VAL A 510 -3.85 19.97 3.68
CA VAL A 510 -5.25 19.87 4.12
C VAL A 510 -5.60 18.40 4.36
N PRO A 511 -6.23 18.05 5.50
CA PRO A 511 -6.65 16.68 5.77
C PRO A 511 -7.65 16.18 4.70
N PRO A 512 -7.55 14.91 4.25
CA PRO A 512 -8.45 14.35 3.24
C PRO A 512 -9.95 14.55 3.52
N ALA A 513 -10.36 14.44 4.78
CA ALA A 513 -11.76 14.67 5.18
C ALA A 513 -12.23 16.10 4.89
N ALA A 514 -11.39 17.10 5.20
CA ALA A 514 -11.71 18.51 4.98
C ALA A 514 -11.73 18.82 3.48
N ALA A 515 -10.78 18.24 2.72
CA ALA A 515 -10.73 18.38 1.27
C ALA A 515 -11.99 17.83 0.58
N ILE A 516 -12.48 16.65 1.00
CA ILE A 516 -13.73 16.05 0.51
C ILE A 516 -14.93 16.95 0.80
N VAL A 517 -15.03 17.48 2.03
CA VAL A 517 -16.10 18.41 2.42
C VAL A 517 -16.03 19.70 1.58
N PHE A 518 -14.83 20.23 1.36
CA PHE A 518 -14.63 21.40 0.52
C PHE A 518 -15.10 21.14 -0.93
N GLY A 519 -14.78 19.98 -1.50
CA GLY A 519 -15.31 19.57 -2.81
C GLY A 519 -16.83 19.46 -2.86
N ALA A 520 -17.46 18.97 -1.79
CA ALA A 520 -18.92 18.94 -1.66
C ALA A 520 -19.51 20.36 -1.70
N ILE A 521 -18.91 21.30 -0.96
CA ILE A 521 -19.30 22.71 -0.95
C ILE A 521 -19.12 23.33 -2.34
N LEU A 522 -18.01 23.06 -3.03
CA LEU A 522 -17.80 23.52 -4.40
C LEU A 522 -18.86 22.97 -5.38
N GLY A 523 -19.34 21.73 -5.16
CA GLY A 523 -20.49 21.18 -5.88
C GLY A 523 -21.78 21.97 -5.62
N LEU A 524 -22.05 22.35 -4.37
CA LEU A 524 -23.19 23.21 -4.03
C LEU A 524 -23.07 24.62 -4.62
N CYS A 525 -21.87 25.21 -4.62
CA CYS A 525 -21.60 26.51 -5.24
C CYS A 525 -21.87 26.47 -6.75
N TRP A 526 -21.46 25.37 -7.41
CA TRP A 526 -21.77 25.16 -8.82
C TRP A 526 -23.27 25.06 -9.06
N TYR A 527 -24.01 24.36 -8.21
CA TYR A 527 -25.47 24.34 -8.29
C TYR A 527 -26.06 25.76 -8.18
N GLY A 528 -25.61 26.56 -7.22
CA GLY A 528 -26.05 27.95 -7.07
C GLY A 528 -25.68 28.87 -8.25
N ALA A 529 -24.58 28.58 -8.95
CA ALA A 529 -24.11 29.37 -10.08
C ALA A 529 -24.74 28.97 -11.43
N VAL A 530 -25.00 27.68 -11.63
CA VAL A 530 -25.46 27.10 -12.89
C VAL A 530 -26.97 26.77 -12.87
N GLY A 531 -27.59 26.66 -11.69
CA GLY A 531 -28.97 26.17 -11.55
C GLY A 531 -29.79 26.85 -10.44
N THR A 532 -30.57 27.86 -10.85
CA THR A 532 -32.03 27.86 -10.62
C THR A 532 -32.71 27.10 -11.75
#